data_AF-A0A0A8KZJ9-F1
#
_entry.id   AF-A0A0A8KZJ9-F1
#
_cell.length_a   1.000
_cell.length_b   1.000
_cell.length_c   1.000
_cell.angle_alpha   90.00
_cell.angle_beta   90.00
_cell.angle_gamma   90.00
#
_symmetry.space_group_name_H-M   'P 1'
#
loop_
_entity.id
_entity.type
_entity.pdbx_description
1 polymer ?
#
loop_
_entity_poly.entity_id
_entity_poly.type
_entity_poly.pdbx_seq_one_letter_code
_entity_poly.pdbx_strand_id
1 'polypeptide(L)'
;MLRRPVLTVASCMRFIYSSVSNYSGLPRKNLEQDCKRIKRLLQVLRTNEYDHIKVPSVDQLVKCLYVTKPLKVSLGLDKQLSLRHMNTEGRQLLKSEFLTAKNQFNIGNMTHLAGLQKSLIMGHRIGEITYKFLQSKNISNIARIPIPENRLSKKVLAEQDLKVLHIVLAYLSHCNSEAAVRELVQNEVTKPALRNLFGL
;
A
#
# COMPACT_ATOMS: atom_id res chain seq x y z
N MET A 1 23.62 29.52 25.77
CA MET A 1 22.88 28.28 25.42
C MET A 1 21.57 28.66 24.70
N LEU A 2 21.53 28.58 23.37
CA LEU A 2 20.35 28.93 22.57
C LEU A 2 19.55 27.66 22.27
N ARG A 3 18.39 27.50 22.93
CA ARG A 3 17.39 26.48 22.58
C ARG A 3 16.71 26.89 21.27
N ARG A 4 16.86 26.09 20.21
CA ARG A 4 16.08 26.23 18.97
C ARG A 4 14.67 25.66 19.20
N PRO A 5 13.59 26.35 18.80
CA PRO A 5 12.25 25.79 18.87
C PRO A 5 12.03 24.79 17.72
N VAL A 6 11.75 23.53 18.08
CA VAL A 6 11.27 22.48 17.18
C VAL A 6 9.78 22.66 16.97
N LEU A 7 9.39 23.70 16.25
CA LEU A 7 8.01 23.91 15.84
C LEU A 7 8.05 24.55 14.47
N THR A 8 7.62 23.83 13.41
CA THR A 8 6.92 24.41 12.24
C THR A 8 6.65 23.45 11.08
N VAL A 9 7.17 22.21 11.03
CA VAL A 9 6.85 21.33 9.87
C VAL A 9 5.45 20.70 9.97
N ALA A 10 5.01 20.34 11.19
CA ALA A 10 3.70 19.71 11.40
C ALA A 10 2.50 20.68 11.18
N SER A 11 2.73 21.99 11.35
CA SER A 11 1.67 23.01 11.25
C SER A 11 1.33 23.31 9.78
N CYS A 12 2.33 23.42 8.91
CA CYS A 12 2.12 23.65 7.48
C CYS A 12 1.40 22.48 6.79
N MET A 13 1.64 21.24 7.23
CA MET A 13 0.89 20.08 6.76
C MET A 13 -0.60 20.20 7.09
N ARG A 14 -0.99 20.49 8.33
CA ARG A 14 -2.41 20.62 8.70
C ARG A 14 -3.14 21.70 7.90
N PHE A 15 -2.48 22.83 7.64
CA PHE A 15 -3.08 23.95 6.93
C PHE A 15 -3.32 23.67 5.44
N ILE A 16 -2.39 22.96 4.78
CA ILE A 16 -2.58 22.53 3.37
C ILE A 16 -3.68 21.46 3.28
N TYR A 17 -3.77 20.57 4.28
CA TYR A 17 -4.80 19.53 4.34
C TYR A 17 -6.23 20.09 4.50
N SER A 18 -6.42 21.20 5.23
CA SER A 18 -7.74 21.85 5.37
C SER A 18 -8.22 22.57 4.11
N SER A 19 -7.30 23.02 3.24
CA SER A 19 -7.66 23.72 1.99
C SER A 19 -8.02 22.78 0.82
N VAL A 20 -7.70 21.47 0.91
CA VAL A 20 -8.01 20.49 -0.15
C VAL A 20 -9.21 19.60 0.18
N SER A 21 -9.80 19.72 1.37
CA SER A 21 -10.95 18.93 1.81
C SER A 21 -12.27 19.29 1.13
N ASN A 22 -12.35 20.38 0.37
CA ASN A 22 -13.61 20.89 -0.20
C ASN A 22 -13.91 20.41 -1.64
N TYR A 23 -13.06 19.56 -2.23
CA TYR A 23 -13.37 18.95 -3.53
C TYR A 23 -14.06 17.59 -3.35
N SER A 24 -15.39 17.62 -3.34
CA SER A 24 -16.26 16.44 -3.44
C SER A 24 -16.19 15.84 -4.84
N GLY A 25 -15.09 15.13 -5.14
CA GLY A 25 -14.93 14.43 -6.41
C GLY A 25 -13.50 14.05 -6.75
N LEU A 26 -13.37 13.03 -7.60
CA LEU A 26 -12.11 12.71 -8.25
C LEU A 26 -11.83 13.74 -9.37
N PRO A 27 -10.61 14.29 -9.47
CA PRO A 27 -10.24 15.14 -10.60
C PRO A 27 -10.33 14.37 -11.93
N ARG A 28 -11.21 14.80 -12.83
CA ARG A 28 -11.40 14.12 -14.13
C ARG A 28 -10.22 14.26 -15.09
N LYS A 29 -9.43 15.35 -14.95
CA LYS A 29 -8.31 15.68 -15.86
C LYS A 29 -7.22 14.60 -15.94
N ASN A 30 -7.10 13.75 -14.92
CA ASN A 30 -6.02 12.78 -14.79
C ASN A 30 -6.48 11.31 -14.89
N LEU A 31 -7.75 11.08 -15.25
CA LEU A 31 -8.38 9.76 -15.15
C LEU A 31 -7.63 8.69 -15.95
N GLU A 32 -7.19 8.98 -17.18
CA GLU A 32 -6.49 8.00 -18.01
C GLU A 32 -5.16 7.54 -17.38
N GLN A 33 -4.38 8.48 -16.84
CA GLN A 33 -3.13 8.17 -16.15
C GLN A 33 -3.39 7.38 -14.86
N ASP A 34 -4.47 7.69 -14.16
CA ASP A 34 -4.86 7.02 -12.92
C ASP A 34 -5.29 5.56 -13.19
N CYS A 35 -6.06 5.35 -14.26
CA CYS A 35 -6.40 4.02 -14.75
C CYS A 35 -5.14 3.23 -15.13
N LYS A 36 -4.16 3.85 -15.82
CA LYS A 36 -2.88 3.21 -16.15
C LYS A 36 -2.09 2.81 -14.91
N ARG A 37 -2.05 3.65 -13.86
CA ARG A 37 -1.41 3.31 -12.58
C ARG A 37 -2.05 2.10 -11.91
N ILE A 38 -3.38 2.08 -11.83
CA ILE A 38 -4.11 0.94 -11.24
C ILE A 38 -3.86 -0.34 -12.03
N LYS A 39 -3.97 -0.30 -13.37
CA LYS A 39 -3.69 -1.47 -14.22
C LYS A 39 -2.28 -2.01 -14.00
N ARG A 40 -1.28 -1.14 -13.91
CA ARG A 40 0.10 -1.54 -13.62
C ARG A 40 0.23 -2.22 -12.25
N LEU A 41 -0.42 -1.69 -11.22
CA LEU A 41 -0.43 -2.30 -9.90
C LEU A 41 -1.09 -3.68 -9.92
N LEU A 42 -2.25 -3.81 -10.57
CA LEU A 42 -2.96 -5.09 -10.73
C LEU A 42 -2.16 -6.12 -11.52
N GLN A 43 -1.40 -5.68 -12.52
CA GLN A 43 -0.51 -6.53 -13.31
C GLN A 43 0.68 -7.03 -12.48
N VAL A 44 1.27 -6.20 -11.62
CA VAL A 44 2.34 -6.64 -10.71
C VAL A 44 1.83 -7.61 -9.65
N LEU A 45 0.59 -7.43 -9.22
CA LEU A 45 -0.13 -8.38 -8.36
C LEU A 45 -0.66 -9.60 -9.12
N ARG A 46 -0.43 -9.69 -10.44
CA ARG A 46 -0.87 -10.78 -11.32
C ARG A 46 -2.31 -11.21 -11.11
N THR A 47 -3.20 -10.26 -10.81
CA THR A 47 -4.60 -10.55 -10.43
C THR A 47 -5.38 -11.32 -11.50
N ASN A 48 -4.94 -11.24 -12.76
CA ASN A 48 -5.50 -11.97 -13.89
C ASN A 48 -5.03 -13.43 -14.01
N GLU A 49 -4.00 -13.85 -13.27
CA GLU A 49 -3.52 -15.24 -13.22
C GLU A 49 -4.27 -16.08 -12.17
N TYR A 50 -5.12 -15.45 -11.35
CA TYR A 50 -5.91 -16.11 -10.30
C TYR A 50 -7.39 -16.12 -10.69
N ASP A 51 -7.91 -17.27 -11.14
CA ASP A 51 -9.30 -17.40 -11.65
C ASP A 51 -10.37 -17.00 -10.63
N HIS A 52 -10.07 -17.15 -9.34
CA HIS A 52 -10.98 -16.87 -8.25
C HIS A 52 -10.88 -15.43 -7.72
N ILE A 53 -9.97 -14.60 -8.26
CA ILE A 53 -9.81 -13.18 -7.89
C ILE A 53 -10.70 -12.31 -8.77
N LYS A 54 -11.81 -11.84 -8.18
CA LYS A 54 -12.67 -10.79 -8.72
C LYS A 54 -12.03 -9.44 -8.46
N VAL A 55 -11.60 -8.79 -9.54
CA VAL A 55 -11.06 -7.43 -9.50
C VAL A 55 -12.20 -6.41 -9.49
N PRO A 56 -12.25 -5.48 -8.52
CA PRO A 56 -13.25 -4.41 -8.51
C PRO A 56 -13.15 -3.52 -9.74
N SER A 57 -14.23 -2.79 -10.07
CA SER A 57 -14.21 -1.84 -11.18
C SER A 57 -13.05 -0.85 -11.05
N VAL A 58 -12.39 -0.55 -12.17
CA VAL A 58 -11.24 0.37 -12.21
C VAL A 58 -11.60 1.74 -11.63
N ASP A 59 -12.83 2.22 -11.86
CA ASP A 59 -13.30 3.50 -11.34
C ASP A 59 -13.30 3.58 -9.81
N GLN A 60 -13.62 2.47 -9.13
CA GLN A 60 -13.54 2.42 -7.66
C GLN A 60 -12.09 2.29 -7.19
N LEU A 61 -11.27 1.51 -7.91
CA LEU A 61 -9.84 1.36 -7.59
C LEU A 61 -9.06 2.66 -7.76
N VAL A 62 -9.42 3.52 -8.73
CA VAL A 62 -8.81 4.84 -8.89
C VAL A 62 -8.97 5.70 -7.64
N LYS A 63 -10.06 5.54 -6.87
CA LYS A 63 -10.23 6.25 -5.59
C LYS A 63 -9.14 5.91 -4.59
N CYS A 64 -8.61 4.67 -4.62
CA CYS A 64 -7.54 4.22 -3.73
C CYS A 64 -6.24 5.00 -3.91
N LEU A 65 -6.02 5.64 -5.07
CA LEU A 65 -4.84 6.49 -5.32
C LEU A 65 -4.85 7.77 -4.48
N TYR A 66 -6.02 8.26 -4.08
CA TYR A 66 -6.20 9.56 -3.43
C TYR A 66 -6.20 9.43 -1.89
N VAL A 67 -5.14 8.84 -1.35
CA VAL A 67 -5.01 8.46 0.09
C VAL A 67 -5.12 9.63 1.08
N THR A 68 -4.99 10.86 0.60
CA THR A 68 -5.07 12.10 1.40
C THR A 68 -6.49 12.66 1.47
N LYS A 69 -7.40 12.20 0.62
CA LYS A 69 -8.80 12.64 0.58
C LYS A 69 -9.69 11.72 1.43
N PRO A 70 -10.74 12.25 2.09
CA PRO A 70 -11.70 11.45 2.85
C PRO A 70 -12.70 10.72 1.94
N LEU A 71 -12.21 9.95 0.97
CA LEU A 71 -13.04 9.21 0.03
C LEU A 71 -13.51 7.88 0.64
N LYS A 72 -14.54 7.33 0.00
CA LYS A 72 -15.06 5.99 0.25
C LYS A 72 -15.11 5.19 -1.05
N VAL A 73 -14.87 3.89 -0.98
CA VAL A 73 -15.12 2.95 -2.08
C VAL A 73 -16.38 2.15 -1.79
N SER A 74 -17.08 1.75 -2.85
CA SER A 74 -18.25 0.88 -2.77
C SER A 74 -17.82 -0.58 -2.81
N LEU A 75 -18.31 -1.40 -1.88
CA LEU A 75 -18.11 -2.84 -1.86
C LEU A 75 -19.33 -3.60 -2.43
N GLY A 76 -20.25 -2.89 -3.08
CA GLY A 76 -21.57 -3.38 -3.47
C GLY A 76 -22.62 -2.27 -3.37
N LEU A 77 -23.90 -2.64 -3.46
CA LEU A 77 -25.02 -1.69 -3.55
C LEU A 77 -25.08 -0.74 -2.33
N ASP A 78 -24.96 -1.26 -1.11
CA ASP A 78 -25.21 -0.46 0.11
C ASP A 78 -23.99 -0.31 1.04
N LYS A 79 -22.88 -0.99 0.73
CA LYS A 79 -21.70 -1.01 1.59
C LYS A 79 -20.62 -0.07 1.06
N GLN A 80 -20.23 0.91 1.88
CA GLN A 80 -19.11 1.79 1.60
C GLN A 80 -18.08 1.75 2.72
N LEU A 81 -16.79 1.74 2.37
CA LEU A 81 -15.70 1.80 3.33
C LEU A 81 -14.81 3.02 3.10
N SER A 82 -14.32 3.62 4.19
CA SER A 82 -13.37 4.72 4.11
C SER A 82 -11.97 4.22 3.75
N LEU A 83 -11.23 5.02 2.98
CA LEU A 83 -9.84 4.70 2.62
C LEU A 83 -8.94 4.53 3.85
N ARG A 84 -9.18 5.28 4.93
CA ARG A 84 -8.42 5.18 6.17
C ARG A 84 -8.58 3.82 6.84
N HIS A 85 -9.82 3.30 6.86
CA HIS A 85 -10.11 1.99 7.41
C HIS A 85 -9.46 0.88 6.57
N MET A 86 -9.63 0.92 5.25
CA MET A 86 -8.99 -0.04 4.33
C MET A 86 -7.47 -0.02 4.42
N ASN A 87 -6.83 1.14 4.57
CA ASN A 87 -5.38 1.20 4.79
C ASN A 87 -4.96 0.46 6.07
N THR A 88 -5.80 0.48 7.11
CA THR A 88 -5.52 -0.21 8.37
C THR A 88 -5.66 -1.71 8.20
N GLU A 89 -6.77 -2.16 7.61
CA GLU A 89 -7.02 -3.58 7.32
C GLU A 89 -5.94 -4.17 6.40
N GLY A 90 -5.63 -3.50 5.29
CA GLY A 90 -4.62 -3.98 4.34
C GLY A 90 -3.21 -4.00 4.91
N ARG A 91 -2.89 -3.07 5.81
CA ARG A 91 -1.63 -3.12 6.56
C ARG A 91 -1.56 -4.33 7.49
N GLN A 92 -2.67 -4.68 8.15
CA GLN A 92 -2.71 -5.86 9.03
C GLN A 92 -2.64 -7.15 8.24
N LEU A 93 -3.37 -7.25 7.12
CA LEU A 93 -3.30 -8.36 6.18
C LEU A 93 -1.86 -8.57 5.69
N LEU A 94 -1.21 -7.50 5.21
CA LEU A 94 0.16 -7.62 4.73
C LEU A 94 1.12 -8.04 5.85
N LYS A 95 0.94 -7.50 7.05
CA LYS A 95 1.73 -7.89 8.23
C LYS A 95 1.54 -9.36 8.59
N SER A 96 0.30 -9.88 8.59
CA SER A 96 0.05 -11.30 8.89
C SER A 96 0.70 -12.20 7.84
N GLU A 97 0.60 -11.84 6.56
CA GLU A 97 1.16 -12.66 5.48
C GLU A 97 2.69 -12.62 5.44
N PHE A 98 3.34 -11.51 5.83
CA PHE A 98 4.79 -11.50 6.03
C PHE A 98 5.22 -12.43 7.17
N LEU A 99 4.45 -12.50 8.26
CA LEU A 99 4.73 -13.41 9.37
C LEU A 99 4.56 -14.88 8.94
N THR A 100 3.49 -15.20 8.20
CA THR A 100 3.26 -16.54 7.66
C THR A 100 4.37 -16.96 6.69
N ALA A 101 4.70 -16.12 5.72
CA ALA A 101 5.78 -16.40 4.77
C ALA A 101 7.12 -16.59 5.49
N LYS A 102 7.45 -15.72 6.46
CA LYS A 102 8.65 -15.87 7.29
C LYS A 102 8.72 -17.26 7.95
N ASN A 103 7.61 -17.73 8.53
CA ASN A 103 7.57 -19.03 9.19
C ASN A 103 7.77 -20.18 8.20
N GLN A 104 7.25 -20.06 6.97
CA GLN A 104 7.48 -21.05 5.91
C GLN A 104 8.97 -21.11 5.49
N PHE A 105 9.64 -19.96 5.34
CA PHE A 105 11.08 -19.93 5.05
C PHE A 105 11.92 -20.55 6.19
N ASN A 106 11.53 -20.33 7.45
CA ASN A 106 12.23 -20.90 8.61
C ASN A 106 12.14 -22.44 8.69
N ILE A 107 11.04 -23.04 8.24
CA ILE A 107 10.88 -24.51 8.22
C ILE A 107 11.77 -25.13 7.14
N GLY A 108 12.00 -24.41 6.04
CA GLY A 108 12.74 -24.91 4.88
C GLY A 108 14.26 -24.71 4.96
N ASN A 109 14.77 -23.68 5.64
CA ASN A 109 16.20 -23.38 5.71
C ASN A 109 16.56 -22.37 6.81
N MET A 110 17.65 -22.63 7.53
CA MET A 110 18.50 -21.67 8.30
C MET A 110 18.22 -21.43 9.79
N THR A 111 18.91 -22.22 10.62
CA THR A 111 19.42 -21.82 11.95
C THR A 111 20.33 -20.56 11.92
N HIS A 112 20.83 -20.16 10.75
CA HIS A 112 21.73 -19.01 10.56
C HIS A 112 21.05 -17.62 10.56
N LEU A 113 19.71 -17.52 10.56
CA LEU A 113 18.97 -16.25 10.44
C LEU A 113 18.34 -15.71 11.75
N ALA A 114 18.72 -16.25 12.90
CA ALA A 114 18.17 -15.86 14.21
C ALA A 114 18.26 -14.35 14.53
N GLY A 115 19.29 -13.65 14.05
CA GLY A 115 19.41 -12.19 14.19
C GLY A 115 18.38 -11.40 13.38
N LEU A 116 17.97 -11.92 12.22
CA LEU A 116 16.95 -11.32 11.35
C LEU A 116 15.52 -11.58 11.85
N GLN A 117 15.32 -12.67 12.62
CA GLN A 117 14.03 -13.00 13.27
C GLN A 117 13.52 -11.89 14.18
N LYS A 118 14.38 -11.25 14.98
CA LYS A 118 14.02 -10.09 15.81
C LYS A 118 13.71 -8.84 14.99
N SER A 119 14.35 -8.71 13.82
CA SER A 119 14.31 -7.49 13.03
C SER A 119 13.02 -7.32 12.20
N LEU A 120 12.45 -8.42 11.70
CA LEU A 120 11.20 -8.42 10.93
C LEU A 120 9.94 -8.21 11.80
N ILE A 121 10.05 -8.40 13.11
CA ILE A 121 8.96 -8.17 14.07
C ILE A 121 8.62 -6.67 14.17
N MET A 122 9.54 -5.81 13.74
CA MET A 122 9.32 -4.37 13.74
C MET A 122 8.52 -3.94 12.50
N GLY A 123 7.31 -3.43 12.71
CA GLY A 123 6.41 -3.00 11.62
C GLY A 123 6.99 -1.93 10.68
N HIS A 124 8.08 -1.24 11.05
CA HIS A 124 8.78 -0.32 10.15
C HIS A 124 9.55 -1.06 9.04
N ARG A 125 10.17 -2.22 9.34
CA ARG A 125 10.91 -3.01 8.35
C ARG A 125 10.01 -3.59 7.28
N ILE A 126 8.79 -4.02 7.65
CA ILE A 126 7.81 -4.50 6.67
C ILE A 126 7.51 -3.43 5.62
N GLY A 127 7.33 -2.17 6.05
CA GLY A 127 7.13 -1.05 5.14
C GLY A 127 8.31 -0.85 4.19
N GLU A 128 9.54 -0.86 4.70
CA GLU A 128 10.75 -0.72 3.88
C GLU A 128 10.92 -1.86 2.88
N ILE A 129 10.69 -3.11 3.30
CA ILE A 129 10.79 -4.30 2.46
C ILE A 129 9.74 -4.25 1.34
N THR A 130 8.50 -3.92 1.70
CA THR A 130 7.40 -3.78 0.75
C THR A 130 7.69 -2.67 -0.26
N TYR A 131 8.24 -1.54 0.20
CA TYR A 131 8.58 -0.45 -0.70
C TYR A 131 9.73 -0.81 -1.65
N LYS A 132 10.77 -1.50 -1.16
CA LYS A 132 11.84 -2.04 -2.03
C LYS A 132 11.29 -3.02 -3.06
N PHE A 133 10.33 -3.86 -2.68
CA PHE A 133 9.62 -4.73 -3.62
C PHE A 133 8.90 -3.90 -4.71
N LEU A 134 8.14 -2.88 -4.34
CA LEU A 134 7.49 -1.99 -5.32
C LEU A 134 8.52 -1.36 -6.27
N GLN A 135 9.64 -0.87 -5.75
CA GLN A 135 10.73 -0.33 -6.57
C GLN A 135 11.31 -1.37 -7.54
N SER A 136 11.52 -2.62 -7.09
CA SER A 136 12.01 -3.70 -7.96
C SER A 136 11.04 -4.05 -9.09
N LYS A 137 9.75 -3.76 -8.91
CA LYS A 137 8.70 -3.93 -9.92
C LYS A 137 8.46 -2.64 -10.72
N ASN A 138 9.33 -1.65 -10.59
CA ASN A 138 9.23 -0.33 -11.21
C ASN A 138 7.93 0.41 -10.83
N ILE A 139 7.35 0.09 -9.67
CA ILE A 139 6.19 0.78 -9.13
C ILE A 139 6.67 1.85 -8.15
N SER A 140 6.47 3.12 -8.53
CA SER A 140 6.70 4.29 -7.69
C SER A 140 5.75 5.42 -8.08
N ASN A 141 5.54 6.38 -7.19
CA ASN A 141 4.68 7.54 -7.40
C ASN A 141 3.25 7.12 -7.84
N ILE A 142 2.72 6.13 -7.13
CA ILE A 142 1.38 5.58 -7.34
C ILE A 142 0.34 6.56 -6.77
N ALA A 143 0.60 7.06 -5.57
CA ALA A 143 -0.33 7.91 -4.85
C ALA A 143 -0.53 9.26 -5.53
N ARG A 144 -1.78 9.71 -5.61
CA ARG A 144 -2.13 11.06 -6.05
C ARG A 144 -2.14 12.01 -4.85
N ILE A 145 -1.11 12.84 -4.79
CA ILE A 145 -0.96 13.86 -3.76
C ILE A 145 -1.14 15.24 -4.44
N PRO A 146 -1.99 16.11 -3.90
CA PRO A 146 -2.27 17.44 -4.47
C PRO A 146 -1.11 18.45 -4.28
N ILE A 147 0.06 17.98 -3.86
CA ILE A 147 1.25 18.79 -3.56
C ILE A 147 2.32 18.42 -4.60
N PRO A 148 3.01 19.41 -5.20
CA PRO A 148 4.12 19.15 -6.13
C PRO A 148 5.18 18.20 -5.54
N GLU A 149 5.66 17.24 -6.32
CA GLU A 149 6.59 16.20 -5.87
C GLU A 149 7.91 16.77 -5.33
N ASN A 150 8.40 17.87 -5.92
CA ASN A 150 9.61 18.57 -5.48
C ASN A 150 9.51 19.18 -4.06
N ARG A 151 8.31 19.23 -3.48
CA ARG A 151 8.07 19.70 -2.11
C ARG A 151 7.88 18.55 -1.11
N LEU A 152 7.89 17.30 -1.56
CA LEU A 152 7.70 16.13 -0.71
C LEU A 152 9.01 15.35 -0.59
N SER A 153 9.31 14.89 0.62
CA SER A 153 10.45 14.00 0.82
C SER A 153 10.16 12.63 0.20
N LYS A 154 11.21 11.95 -0.29
CA LYS A 154 11.11 10.58 -0.82
C LYS A 154 10.44 9.61 0.18
N LYS A 155 10.67 9.82 1.48
CA LYS A 155 10.05 9.04 2.55
C LYS A 155 8.52 9.24 2.60
N VAL A 156 8.04 10.48 2.50
CA VAL A 156 6.59 10.77 2.52
C VAL A 156 5.89 10.19 1.28
N LEU A 157 6.53 10.26 0.11
CA LEU A 157 6.04 9.63 -1.12
C LEU A 157 5.94 8.11 -0.97
N ALA A 158 7.02 7.47 -0.49
CA ALA A 158 7.04 6.04 -0.22
C ALA A 158 5.93 5.61 0.75
N GLU A 159 5.71 6.37 1.83
CA GLU A 159 4.63 6.11 2.77
C GLU A 159 3.24 6.23 2.11
N GLN A 160 3.03 7.17 1.18
CA GLN A 160 1.75 7.27 0.48
C GLN A 160 1.55 6.12 -0.51
N ASP A 161 2.59 5.72 -1.24
CA ASP A 161 2.53 4.57 -2.16
C ASP A 161 2.22 3.27 -1.42
N LEU A 162 2.82 3.06 -0.26
CA LEU A 162 2.49 1.92 0.61
C LEU A 162 1.03 1.94 1.06
N LYS A 163 0.47 3.12 1.40
CA LYS A 163 -0.96 3.22 1.72
C LYS A 163 -1.85 2.82 0.55
N VAL A 164 -1.49 3.21 -0.67
CA VAL A 164 -2.25 2.80 -1.87
C VAL A 164 -2.26 1.27 -1.97
N LEU A 165 -1.10 0.63 -1.84
CA LEU A 165 -1.01 -0.83 -1.87
C LEU A 165 -1.88 -1.46 -0.78
N HIS A 166 -1.79 -1.01 0.47
CA HIS A 166 -2.63 -1.54 1.56
C HIS A 166 -4.12 -1.41 1.25
N ILE A 167 -4.57 -0.24 0.80
CA ILE A 167 -5.97 -0.01 0.47
C ILE A 167 -6.43 -0.93 -0.65
N VAL A 168 -5.63 -1.11 -1.69
CA VAL A 168 -5.96 -2.00 -2.81
C VAL A 168 -6.04 -3.45 -2.35
N LEU A 169 -5.10 -3.92 -1.53
CA LEU A 169 -5.15 -5.27 -0.96
C LEU A 169 -6.37 -5.49 -0.06
N ALA A 170 -6.72 -4.50 0.77
CA ALA A 170 -7.94 -4.56 1.58
C ALA A 170 -9.19 -4.62 0.72
N TYR A 171 -9.25 -3.83 -0.36
CA TYR A 171 -10.39 -3.83 -1.27
C TYR A 171 -10.52 -5.20 -1.96
N LEU A 172 -9.41 -5.77 -2.44
CA LEU A 172 -9.41 -7.14 -2.97
C LEU A 172 -9.92 -8.14 -1.91
N SER A 173 -9.49 -8.01 -0.65
CA SER A 173 -9.94 -8.86 0.46
C SER A 173 -11.44 -8.76 0.75
N HIS A 174 -12.07 -7.60 0.52
CA HIS A 174 -13.53 -7.47 0.71
C HIS A 174 -14.33 -8.01 -0.47
N CYS A 175 -13.73 -8.16 -1.65
CA CYS A 175 -14.40 -8.63 -2.85
C CYS A 175 -14.20 -10.13 -3.12
N ASN A 176 -13.33 -10.79 -2.36
CA ASN A 176 -12.87 -12.15 -2.60
C ASN A 176 -12.83 -12.97 -1.31
N SER A 177 -12.67 -14.28 -1.43
CA SER A 177 -12.47 -15.13 -0.26
C SER A 177 -11.14 -14.81 0.41
N GLU A 178 -11.07 -15.00 1.72
CA GLU A 178 -9.83 -14.76 2.48
C GLU A 178 -8.68 -15.62 1.95
N ALA A 179 -8.94 -16.91 1.68
CA ALA A 179 -7.93 -17.85 1.18
C ALA A 179 -7.30 -17.38 -0.14
N ALA A 180 -8.13 -16.96 -1.09
CA ALA A 180 -7.70 -16.43 -2.39
C ALA A 180 -6.74 -15.25 -2.26
N VAL A 181 -7.13 -14.26 -1.45
CA VAL A 181 -6.34 -13.04 -1.30
C VAL A 181 -5.06 -13.28 -0.53
N ARG A 182 -5.09 -14.17 0.47
CA ARG A 182 -3.88 -14.57 1.19
C ARG A 182 -2.89 -15.29 0.29
N GLU A 183 -3.37 -16.20 -0.56
CA GLU A 183 -2.54 -16.87 -1.56
C GLU A 183 -1.88 -15.86 -2.50
N LEU A 184 -2.65 -14.95 -3.09
CA LEU A 184 -2.15 -13.88 -3.95
C LEU A 184 -1.12 -13.00 -3.23
N VAL A 185 -1.42 -12.53 -2.02
CA VAL A 185 -0.51 -11.67 -1.24
C VAL A 185 0.78 -12.42 -0.92
N GLN A 186 0.70 -13.71 -0.57
CA GLN A 186 1.88 -14.52 -0.29
C GLN A 186 2.77 -14.70 -1.52
N ASN A 187 2.18 -15.09 -2.64
CA ASN A 187 2.91 -15.46 -3.84
C ASN A 187 3.45 -14.26 -4.61
N GLU A 188 2.70 -13.15 -4.64
CA GLU A 188 3.03 -11.99 -5.46
C GLU A 188 3.73 -10.87 -4.69
N VAL A 189 3.52 -10.78 -3.37
CA VAL A 189 4.08 -9.71 -2.55
C VAL A 189 5.07 -10.22 -1.52
N THR A 190 4.65 -11.04 -0.56
CA THR A 190 5.49 -11.29 0.63
C THR A 190 6.65 -12.24 0.35
N LYS A 191 6.43 -13.38 -0.33
CA LYS A 191 7.53 -14.30 -0.70
C LYS A 191 8.53 -13.63 -1.65
N PRO A 192 8.13 -12.93 -2.73
CA PRO A 192 9.07 -12.22 -3.58
C PRO A 192 9.81 -11.11 -2.87
N ALA A 193 9.14 -10.34 -2.00
CA ALA A 193 9.79 -9.26 -1.24
C ALA A 193 10.84 -9.81 -0.26
N LEU A 194 10.57 -10.95 0.38
CA LEU A 194 11.55 -11.64 1.23
C LEU A 194 12.71 -12.21 0.40
N ARG A 195 12.44 -12.89 -0.72
CA ARG A 195 13.48 -13.41 -1.63
C ARG A 195 14.43 -12.30 -2.09
N ASN A 196 13.90 -11.16 -2.53
CA ASN A 196 14.69 -9.99 -2.92
C ASN A 196 15.57 -9.45 -1.77
N LEU A 197 15.13 -9.60 -0.51
CA LEU A 197 15.92 -9.19 0.66
C LEU A 197 17.05 -10.17 0.97
N PHE A 198 16.82 -11.46 0.74
CA PHE A 198 17.79 -12.54 1.03
C PHE A 198 18.67 -12.93 -0.17
N GLY A 199 18.42 -12.37 -1.35
CA GLY A 199 19.15 -12.73 -2.58
C GLY A 199 18.84 -14.16 -3.06
N LEU A 200 17.62 -14.64 -2.79
CA LEU A 200 17.12 -15.98 -3.12
C LEU A 200 16.21 -15.97 -4.36
#